data_AF-A0A1F5SZ29-F1
#
_entry.id   AF-A0A1F5SZ29-F1
#
_cell.length_a   1.000
_cell.length_b   1.000
_cell.length_c   1.000
_cell.angle_alpha   90.00
_cell.angle_beta   90.00
_cell.angle_gamma   90.00
#
_symmetry.space_group_name_H-M   'P 1'
#
loop_
_entity.id
_entity.type
_entity.pdbx_description
1 polymer ?
#
loop_
_entity_poly.entity_id
_entity_poly.type
_entity_poly.pdbx_seq_one_letter_code
_entity_poly.pdbx_strand_id
1 'polypeptide(L)'
;MAKAKAKNNSSSGLPVNSSAKALASAETSAKIGAKRKKNNQAKARLKKRLPSAAAAQVIKFKDSDADGLLDAEEKILGTDPKKSDSDRDGLSDGAEVKIYGTDPLNSDTDGDGLKDGEEIKRGLNPKGHGLLKDLFIPGRHNNFKPRALHPKRIAFYSLSAVLFKVILAVSVMALPIEAWLTPDLLVEQSKKIISLTNTIRTNLNLAPLSESPLLDQAAFNKAQDMLFNQYFSHNGPDGKSLADWLKTIKYDFLTAGENLAMGFTSPEEVVNAWTRSQTHYKNLIDRDFNEIGVGIVSGRYGLAQTTLVAQYFGAALSQPAAAIKPAQASAPASAASNSRFAGDRINKISEPVRPKNLAIAVTDSPGQEVKFEPDPAPLIAGIFIPQIASAAEPLIDLFKSKLYVDQPKGQSQKVVRAEVYLSSAAAKARVDFNNYFIDLKPAAGEAAGGSAALAAGLWTGQTIIFEENREQIFNPVVLPILTVEDRLGNKTAADLDWDNIQPADTSLLKQYYFIKQHQAPYIRPLFNLTSIFYKVILAIALIALALNILIEIKKQSPRIILSTLGLIALLVVLIII
;
A
#
# COMPACT_ATOMS: atom_id res chain seq x y z
N MET A 1 -28.67 -23.48 -46.49
CA MET A 1 -28.07 -24.54 -47.32
C MET A 1 -26.82 -25.02 -46.58
N ALA A 2 -26.62 -26.28 -46.17
CA ALA A 2 -26.70 -27.57 -46.89
C ALA A 2 -25.62 -27.65 -48.00
N LYS A 3 -24.71 -28.64 -48.10
CA LYS A 3 -24.52 -29.98 -47.47
C LYS A 3 -23.00 -30.16 -47.17
N ALA A 4 -22.50 -30.88 -46.16
CA ALA A 4 -22.64 -32.30 -45.81
C ALA A 4 -22.16 -33.31 -46.90
N LYS A 5 -21.00 -33.96 -46.68
CA LYS A 5 -20.60 -35.24 -47.29
C LYS A 5 -19.59 -35.97 -46.39
N ALA A 6 -19.52 -37.30 -46.48
CA ALA A 6 -18.79 -38.18 -45.54
C ALA A 6 -18.42 -39.53 -46.20
N LYS A 7 -17.71 -40.40 -45.45
CA LYS A 7 -17.30 -41.80 -45.80
C LYS A 7 -16.20 -41.89 -46.87
N ASN A 8 -15.24 -42.83 -46.87
CA ASN A 8 -15.01 -44.12 -46.19
C ASN A 8 -13.47 -44.36 -46.03
N ASN A 9 -12.93 -45.54 -45.66
CA ASN A 9 -13.10 -46.39 -44.46
C ASN A 9 -12.32 -47.72 -44.66
N SER A 10 -11.33 -48.03 -43.81
CA SER A 10 -10.66 -49.36 -43.74
C SER A 10 -9.78 -49.50 -42.48
N SER A 11 -9.27 -50.70 -42.16
CA SER A 11 -10.00 -51.62 -41.25
C SER A 11 -9.17 -52.88 -40.84
N SER A 12 -8.14 -52.74 -39.99
CA SER A 12 -7.53 -53.89 -39.26
C SER A 12 -6.83 -53.41 -37.98
N GLY A 13 -6.84 -54.14 -36.83
CA GLY A 13 -7.50 -55.40 -36.50
C GLY A 13 -7.88 -55.51 -35.01
N LEU A 14 -8.60 -56.57 -34.65
CA LEU A 14 -9.19 -56.88 -33.32
C LEU A 14 -8.28 -57.84 -32.50
N PRO A 15 -8.60 -58.26 -31.23
CA PRO A 15 -9.80 -57.98 -30.42
C PRO A 15 -9.56 -57.51 -28.96
N VAL A 16 -10.65 -57.09 -28.31
CA VAL A 16 -10.81 -56.96 -26.84
C VAL A 16 -11.34 -58.28 -26.27
N ASN A 17 -11.16 -58.56 -24.97
CA ASN A 17 -11.87 -59.65 -24.30
C ASN A 17 -12.47 -59.21 -22.95
N SER A 18 -13.74 -59.53 -22.73
CA SER A 18 -14.49 -59.21 -21.50
C SER A 18 -15.73 -60.09 -21.34
N SER A 19 -15.78 -60.92 -20.30
CA SER A 19 -17.00 -61.56 -19.75
C SER A 19 -16.68 -61.99 -18.31
N ALA A 20 -17.41 -61.61 -17.26
CA ALA A 20 -18.86 -61.65 -17.00
C ALA A 20 -19.34 -62.97 -16.37
N LYS A 21 -19.15 -63.06 -15.05
CA LYS A 21 -20.11 -63.44 -13.99
C LYS A 21 -21.04 -64.66 -14.19
N ALA A 22 -21.14 -65.44 -13.09
CA ALA A 22 -22.16 -66.43 -12.73
C ALA A 22 -21.98 -67.88 -13.22
N LEU A 23 -21.80 -68.78 -12.24
CA LEU A 23 -22.38 -70.12 -12.20
C LEU A 23 -22.40 -70.59 -10.74
N ALA A 24 -23.51 -71.19 -10.30
CA ALA A 24 -23.69 -71.76 -8.98
C ALA A 24 -24.75 -72.87 -9.03
N SER A 25 -24.66 -73.83 -8.09
CA SER A 25 -25.68 -74.85 -7.84
C SER A 25 -26.07 -75.76 -9.03
N ALA A 26 -25.40 -76.91 -9.18
CA ALA A 26 -25.96 -78.19 -8.70
C ALA A 26 -25.32 -79.40 -9.42
N GLU A 27 -24.57 -80.21 -8.68
CA GLU A 27 -24.60 -81.66 -8.91
C GLU A 27 -24.27 -82.40 -7.61
N THR A 28 -24.93 -83.54 -7.36
CA THR A 28 -25.04 -84.16 -6.03
C THR A 28 -24.62 -85.63 -6.09
N SER A 29 -24.15 -86.17 -4.96
CA SER A 29 -24.20 -87.60 -4.64
C SER A 29 -23.36 -88.58 -5.49
N ALA A 30 -22.08 -88.75 -5.13
CA ALA A 30 -21.44 -90.07 -5.22
C ALA A 30 -20.34 -90.28 -4.16
N LYS A 31 -20.37 -91.43 -3.47
CA LYS A 31 -19.25 -92.10 -2.78
C LYS A 31 -18.40 -91.20 -1.86
N ILE A 32 -18.71 -91.01 -0.56
CA ILE A 32 -18.90 -92.06 0.46
C ILE A 32 -17.85 -93.19 0.31
N GLY A 33 -16.80 -93.20 1.16
CA GLY A 33 -15.82 -94.29 1.14
C GLY A 33 -14.64 -94.24 2.13
N ALA A 34 -14.09 -93.06 2.47
CA ALA A 34 -12.70 -93.00 2.98
C ALA A 34 -12.45 -92.24 4.32
N LYS A 35 -13.44 -92.12 5.23
CA LYS A 35 -13.20 -91.54 6.59
C LYS A 35 -13.98 -92.19 7.75
N ARG A 36 -14.58 -93.37 7.56
CA ARG A 36 -14.91 -94.30 8.67
C ARG A 36 -13.64 -95.10 9.02
N LYS A 37 -13.51 -95.54 10.29
CA LYS A 37 -12.35 -96.24 10.89
C LYS A 37 -11.07 -95.39 11.16
N LYS A 38 -11.17 -94.30 11.93
CA LYS A 38 -10.08 -93.86 12.86
C LYS A 38 -10.55 -92.82 13.91
N ASN A 39 -11.57 -93.16 14.72
CA ASN A 39 -11.76 -92.56 16.05
C ASN A 39 -12.72 -93.33 17.00
N ASN A 40 -13.48 -94.33 16.51
CA ASN A 40 -14.37 -95.17 17.33
C ASN A 40 -13.64 -96.18 18.25
N GLN A 41 -12.42 -95.87 18.72
CA GLN A 41 -11.68 -96.67 19.71
C GLN A 41 -11.24 -95.88 20.95
N ALA A 42 -11.63 -94.59 21.07
CA ALA A 42 -11.41 -93.77 22.27
C ALA A 42 -12.66 -93.56 23.15
N LYS A 43 -13.79 -94.22 22.85
CA LYS A 43 -15.08 -94.05 23.57
C LYS A 43 -15.58 -95.29 24.34
N ALA A 44 -14.74 -96.30 24.56
CA ALA A 44 -15.20 -97.59 25.10
C ALA A 44 -14.23 -98.29 26.08
N ARG A 45 -13.61 -97.57 27.04
CA ARG A 45 -13.03 -98.16 28.28
C ARG A 45 -12.58 -97.14 29.35
N LEU A 46 -13.48 -96.25 29.79
CA LEU A 46 -13.27 -95.49 31.05
C LEU A 46 -14.58 -95.22 31.82
N LYS A 47 -15.28 -96.30 32.20
CA LYS A 47 -16.40 -96.26 33.16
C LYS A 47 -16.06 -97.06 34.43
N LYS A 48 -15.42 -96.40 35.40
CA LYS A 48 -15.53 -96.75 36.83
C LYS A 48 -15.05 -95.57 37.69
N ARG A 49 -15.67 -95.40 38.87
CA ARG A 49 -15.43 -94.33 39.86
C ARG A 49 -15.81 -92.90 39.42
N LEU A 50 -17.12 -92.63 39.44
CA LEU A 50 -17.62 -91.36 40.00
C LEU A 50 -17.49 -91.43 41.54
N PRO A 51 -17.10 -90.35 42.21
CA PRO A 51 -17.65 -89.92 43.49
C PRO A 51 -18.78 -88.89 43.29
N SER A 52 -19.49 -88.56 44.37
CA SER A 52 -20.69 -87.71 44.38
C SER A 52 -20.48 -86.29 43.83
N ALA A 53 -21.57 -85.67 43.37
CA ALA A 53 -21.59 -84.27 42.97
C ALA A 53 -21.38 -83.32 44.16
N ALA A 54 -20.62 -82.26 43.93
CA ALA A 54 -20.54 -81.08 44.80
C ALA A 54 -20.45 -79.82 43.91
N ALA A 55 -21.41 -78.92 44.11
CA ALA A 55 -21.62 -77.61 43.48
C ALA A 55 -20.56 -77.11 42.45
N ALA A 56 -20.87 -77.26 41.16
CA ALA A 56 -20.39 -76.31 40.17
C ALA A 56 -21.15 -74.99 40.37
N GLN A 57 -20.46 -73.90 40.74
CA GLN A 57 -21.10 -72.60 40.88
C GLN A 57 -21.48 -72.06 39.50
N VAL A 58 -22.77 -71.75 39.33
CA VAL A 58 -23.23 -71.02 38.14
C VAL A 58 -22.76 -69.58 38.27
N ILE A 59 -21.66 -69.24 37.59
CA ILE A 59 -21.29 -67.84 37.37
C ILE A 59 -22.43 -67.21 36.58
N LYS A 60 -23.15 -66.29 37.22
CA LYS A 60 -24.22 -65.54 36.58
C LYS A 60 -23.56 -64.52 35.65
N PHE A 61 -23.39 -64.90 34.38
CA PHE A 61 -22.99 -63.98 33.32
C PHE A 61 -23.99 -62.82 33.30
N LYS A 62 -23.52 -61.70 33.83
CA LYS A 62 -24.26 -60.45 33.95
C LYS A 62 -23.38 -59.40 33.27
N ASP A 63 -24.02 -58.75 32.33
CA ASP A 63 -23.61 -57.62 31.52
C ASP A 63 -24.81 -56.67 31.70
N SER A 64 -24.54 -55.42 32.08
CA SER A 64 -25.53 -54.59 32.78
C SER A 64 -26.00 -53.37 32.01
N ASP A 65 -25.19 -52.93 31.06
CA ASP A 65 -25.47 -51.89 30.09
C ASP A 65 -25.45 -52.43 28.64
N ALA A 66 -25.10 -53.71 28.46
CA ALA A 66 -25.09 -54.46 27.20
C ALA A 66 -24.00 -54.02 26.20
N ASP A 67 -22.86 -53.54 26.72
CA ASP A 67 -21.73 -53.09 25.90
C ASP A 67 -20.83 -54.22 25.37
N GLY A 68 -20.89 -55.39 26.00
CA GLY A 68 -20.10 -56.58 25.64
C GLY A 68 -19.02 -56.98 26.64
N LEU A 69 -18.78 -56.23 27.72
CA LEU A 69 -18.08 -56.70 28.93
C LEU A 69 -19.05 -57.38 29.92
N LEU A 70 -18.50 -58.05 30.92
CA LEU A 70 -19.25 -58.60 32.06
C LEU A 70 -18.99 -57.76 33.31
N ASP A 71 -19.97 -57.68 34.23
CA ASP A 71 -19.87 -57.10 35.58
C ASP A 71 -18.54 -57.43 36.31
N ALA A 72 -18.00 -58.61 36.03
CA ALA A 72 -16.79 -59.16 36.64
C ALA A 72 -15.49 -58.87 35.86
N GLU A 73 -15.57 -58.60 34.56
CA GLU A 73 -14.46 -58.14 33.73
C GLU A 73 -14.24 -56.63 33.97
N GLU A 74 -15.32 -55.84 33.94
CA GLU A 74 -15.33 -54.41 34.22
C GLU A 74 -14.74 -54.07 35.59
N LYS A 75 -15.15 -54.81 36.62
CA LYS A 75 -14.63 -54.69 37.98
C LYS A 75 -13.12 -54.97 38.10
N ILE A 76 -12.52 -55.68 37.14
CA ILE A 76 -11.06 -55.91 37.07
C ILE A 76 -10.37 -54.76 36.32
N LEU A 77 -11.03 -54.18 35.32
CA LEU A 77 -10.53 -53.06 34.51
C LEU A 77 -10.65 -51.71 35.24
N GLY A 78 -11.65 -51.55 36.12
CA GLY A 78 -11.95 -50.31 36.87
C GLY A 78 -13.10 -49.48 36.29
N THR A 79 -13.79 -49.99 35.27
CA THR A 79 -14.97 -49.37 34.64
C THR A 79 -16.24 -49.49 35.50
N ASP A 80 -17.32 -48.78 35.15
CA ASP A 80 -18.60 -48.77 35.91
C ASP A 80 -19.66 -49.68 35.24
N PRO A 81 -20.05 -50.83 35.85
CA PRO A 81 -21.02 -51.82 35.31
C PRO A 81 -22.47 -51.37 35.13
N LYS A 82 -22.70 -50.15 34.64
CA LYS A 82 -23.99 -49.50 34.32
C LYS A 82 -23.82 -48.39 33.27
N LYS A 83 -22.66 -48.30 32.63
CA LYS A 83 -22.19 -47.16 31.86
C LYS A 83 -21.20 -47.62 30.77
N SER A 84 -21.77 -48.05 29.64
CA SER A 84 -21.15 -48.56 28.41
C SER A 84 -20.21 -47.60 27.64
N ASP A 85 -19.51 -46.71 28.33
CA ASP A 85 -18.61 -45.64 27.84
C ASP A 85 -18.10 -44.94 29.11
N SER A 86 -17.05 -45.47 29.75
CA SER A 86 -16.63 -45.13 31.11
C SER A 86 -15.95 -43.77 31.26
N ASP A 87 -15.24 -43.29 30.24
CA ASP A 87 -14.58 -41.98 30.25
C ASP A 87 -15.33 -40.87 29.48
N ARG A 88 -16.37 -41.22 28.70
CA ARG A 88 -17.20 -40.34 27.86
C ARG A 88 -16.49 -39.81 26.62
N ASP A 89 -15.87 -40.69 25.85
CA ASP A 89 -15.34 -40.40 24.51
C ASP A 89 -16.30 -40.78 23.36
N GLY A 90 -17.28 -41.63 23.63
CA GLY A 90 -18.25 -42.09 22.65
C GLY A 90 -17.79 -43.29 21.80
N LEU A 91 -16.79 -44.02 22.28
CA LEU A 91 -16.60 -45.47 22.09
C LEU A 91 -17.25 -46.21 23.29
N SER A 92 -17.14 -47.53 23.39
CA SER A 92 -17.67 -48.30 24.52
C SER A 92 -16.62 -49.25 25.06
N ASP A 93 -16.55 -49.40 26.38
CA ASP A 93 -15.51 -50.12 27.12
C ASP A 93 -15.21 -51.53 26.54
N GLY A 94 -16.24 -52.27 26.14
CA GLY A 94 -16.15 -53.56 25.49
C GLY A 94 -15.68 -53.52 24.04
N ALA A 95 -16.01 -52.47 23.28
CA ALA A 95 -15.43 -52.23 21.96
C ALA A 95 -13.96 -51.81 22.07
N GLU A 96 -13.64 -50.98 23.06
CA GLU A 96 -12.28 -50.58 23.41
C GLU A 96 -11.42 -51.79 23.76
N VAL A 97 -11.80 -52.55 24.79
CA VAL A 97 -11.02 -53.69 25.28
C VAL A 97 -10.96 -54.85 24.28
N LYS A 98 -12.04 -55.12 23.52
CA LYS A 98 -12.16 -56.34 22.70
C LYS A 98 -11.98 -56.12 21.19
N ILE A 99 -11.99 -54.89 20.69
CA ILE A 99 -11.84 -54.57 19.25
C ILE A 99 -10.63 -53.67 18.99
N TYR A 100 -10.53 -52.51 19.66
CA TYR A 100 -9.53 -51.49 19.35
C TYR A 100 -8.27 -51.58 20.24
N GLY A 101 -8.39 -52.24 21.38
CA GLY A 101 -7.36 -52.42 22.40
C GLY A 101 -7.04 -51.15 23.21
N THR A 102 -7.91 -50.14 23.22
CA THR A 102 -7.74 -48.86 23.92
C THR A 102 -7.94 -48.98 25.44
N ASP A 103 -7.74 -47.90 26.20
CA ASP A 103 -7.86 -47.89 27.66
C ASP A 103 -9.18 -47.18 28.07
N PRO A 104 -10.22 -47.91 28.49
CA PRO A 104 -11.58 -47.37 28.68
C PRO A 104 -11.76 -46.44 29.88
N LEU A 105 -10.64 -46.02 30.49
CA LEU A 105 -10.58 -45.00 31.54
C LEU A 105 -9.81 -43.75 31.08
N ASN A 106 -9.37 -43.67 29.82
CA ASN A 106 -8.56 -42.60 29.28
C ASN A 106 -8.91 -42.26 27.81
N SER A 107 -9.70 -41.18 27.66
CA SER A 107 -10.38 -40.79 26.41
C SER A 107 -9.50 -40.22 25.28
N ASP A 108 -8.21 -40.54 25.28
CA ASP A 108 -7.15 -40.20 24.30
C ASP A 108 -5.99 -41.17 24.60
N THR A 109 -6.08 -42.41 24.09
CA THR A 109 -5.16 -43.51 24.48
C THR A 109 -3.71 -43.28 24.02
N ASP A 110 -3.48 -42.55 22.92
CA ASP A 110 -2.11 -42.30 22.40
C ASP A 110 -1.51 -40.94 22.81
N GLY A 111 -2.34 -40.02 23.33
CA GLY A 111 -1.94 -38.68 23.73
C GLY A 111 -1.62 -37.81 22.53
N ASP A 112 -2.55 -37.71 21.57
CA ASP A 112 -2.41 -36.80 20.41
C ASP A 112 -3.31 -35.55 20.50
N GLY A 113 -4.35 -35.58 21.34
CA GLY A 113 -5.36 -34.52 21.48
C GLY A 113 -6.67 -34.78 20.73
N LEU A 114 -6.81 -35.91 20.04
CA LEU A 114 -8.09 -36.47 19.60
C LEU A 114 -8.61 -37.50 20.60
N LYS A 115 -9.92 -37.76 20.55
CA LYS A 115 -10.54 -38.86 21.29
C LYS A 115 -10.55 -40.13 20.45
N ASP A 116 -10.35 -41.29 21.06
CA ASP A 116 -10.32 -42.60 20.39
C ASP A 116 -11.61 -42.87 19.59
N GLY A 117 -12.76 -42.58 20.19
CA GLY A 117 -14.07 -42.59 19.60
C GLY A 117 -14.31 -41.51 18.54
N GLU A 118 -13.57 -40.38 18.54
CA GLU A 118 -13.56 -39.46 17.38
C GLU A 118 -12.66 -40.00 16.24
N GLU A 119 -11.53 -40.61 16.57
CA GLU A 119 -10.59 -41.19 15.62
C GLU A 119 -11.22 -42.34 14.84
N ILE A 120 -11.89 -43.28 15.51
CA ILE A 120 -12.63 -44.37 14.86
C ILE A 120 -13.73 -43.82 13.94
N LYS A 121 -14.46 -42.76 14.35
CA LYS A 121 -15.46 -42.07 13.52
C LYS A 121 -14.84 -41.37 12.29
N ARG A 122 -13.53 -41.05 12.33
CA ARG A 122 -12.76 -40.46 11.22
C ARG A 122 -11.95 -41.47 10.40
N GLY A 123 -11.95 -42.75 10.78
CA GLY A 123 -11.13 -43.79 10.14
C GLY A 123 -9.62 -43.66 10.43
N LEU A 124 -9.29 -43.06 11.58
CA LEU A 124 -7.92 -42.98 12.11
C LEU A 124 -7.65 -44.17 13.06
N ASN A 125 -6.58 -44.12 13.86
CA ASN A 125 -6.14 -45.24 14.70
C ASN A 125 -5.89 -44.78 16.14
N PRO A 126 -6.74 -45.14 17.11
CA PRO A 126 -6.68 -44.66 18.51
C PRO A 126 -5.50 -45.18 19.33
N LYS A 127 -4.59 -45.91 18.69
CA LYS A 127 -3.29 -46.33 19.25
C LYS A 127 -2.16 -45.85 18.34
N GLY A 128 -2.35 -44.68 17.73
CA GLY A 128 -1.59 -44.16 16.62
C GLY A 128 -0.59 -43.12 17.08
N HIS A 129 -0.64 -41.97 16.41
CA HIS A 129 0.08 -40.75 16.75
C HIS A 129 -0.65 -39.48 16.26
N GLY A 130 -1.87 -39.54 15.75
CA GLY A 130 -2.56 -38.36 15.23
C GLY A 130 -1.98 -37.62 14.02
N LEU A 131 -2.87 -36.84 13.40
CA LEU A 131 -2.58 -36.06 12.19
C LEU A 131 -1.57 -34.93 12.40
N LEU A 132 -1.48 -34.36 13.61
CA LEU A 132 -0.61 -33.21 13.92
C LEU A 132 0.84 -33.62 14.22
N LYS A 133 1.04 -34.68 15.02
CA LYS A 133 2.34 -35.33 15.30
C LYS A 133 2.95 -35.79 13.96
N ASP A 134 2.17 -36.46 13.11
CA ASP A 134 2.56 -36.82 11.73
C ASP A 134 2.96 -35.63 10.84
N LEU A 135 2.37 -34.45 11.08
CA LEU A 135 2.61 -33.24 10.27
C LEU A 135 3.96 -32.58 10.59
N PHE A 136 4.32 -32.51 11.87
CA PHE A 136 5.43 -31.69 12.38
C PHE A 136 6.56 -32.46 13.08
N ILE A 137 6.30 -33.62 13.69
CA ILE A 137 7.26 -34.32 14.55
C ILE A 137 7.89 -35.50 13.80
N PRO A 138 9.23 -35.61 13.69
CA PRO A 138 9.87 -36.75 13.05
C PRO A 138 9.74 -38.02 13.91
N GLY A 139 9.27 -39.13 13.33
CA GLY A 139 9.17 -40.42 14.02
C GLY A 139 9.26 -41.62 13.10
N ARG A 140 9.35 -42.83 13.68
CA ARG A 140 9.44 -44.08 12.90
C ARG A 140 8.24 -44.25 11.95
N HIS A 141 7.06 -43.85 12.40
CA HIS A 141 5.79 -43.88 11.66
C HIS A 141 5.80 -43.04 10.36
N ASN A 142 6.46 -41.87 10.35
CA ASN A 142 6.58 -41.00 9.15
C ASN A 142 7.95 -41.11 8.47
N ASN A 143 8.69 -42.21 8.70
CA ASN A 143 10.04 -42.44 8.17
C ASN A 143 10.99 -41.27 8.48
N PHE A 144 10.83 -40.68 9.67
CA PHE A 144 11.53 -39.48 10.16
C PHE A 144 11.42 -38.26 9.23
N LYS A 145 10.35 -38.16 8.44
CA LYS A 145 10.03 -37.00 7.59
C LYS A 145 8.64 -36.46 7.92
N PRO A 146 8.54 -35.36 8.72
CA PRO A 146 7.27 -34.69 9.00
C PRO A 146 6.52 -34.34 7.71
N ARG A 147 5.21 -34.61 7.65
CA ARG A 147 4.45 -34.50 6.38
C ARG A 147 4.39 -33.07 5.85
N ALA A 148 4.43 -32.03 6.69
CA ALA A 148 4.53 -30.64 6.25
C ALA A 148 5.83 -30.36 5.46
N LEU A 149 6.92 -31.01 5.87
CA LEU A 149 8.28 -30.83 5.35
C LEU A 149 8.59 -31.78 4.18
N HIS A 150 7.56 -32.31 3.51
CA HIS A 150 7.73 -33.13 2.32
C HIS A 150 7.92 -32.23 1.06
N PRO A 151 8.91 -32.49 0.17
CA PRO A 151 9.22 -31.65 -0.99
C PRO A 151 8.03 -31.19 -1.83
N LYS A 152 7.07 -32.09 -2.12
CA LYS A 152 5.84 -31.74 -2.87
C LYS A 152 4.92 -30.76 -2.12
N ARG A 153 4.85 -30.83 -0.78
CA ARG A 153 4.03 -29.90 0.03
C ARG A 153 4.73 -28.56 0.19
N ILE A 154 6.05 -28.54 0.39
CA ILE A 154 6.85 -27.31 0.41
C ILE A 154 6.68 -26.55 -0.90
N ALA A 155 6.86 -27.23 -2.05
CA ALA A 155 6.68 -26.62 -3.36
C ALA A 155 5.27 -26.03 -3.54
N PHE A 156 4.23 -26.72 -3.06
CA PHE A 156 2.86 -26.19 -3.01
C PHE A 156 2.76 -24.94 -2.12
N TYR A 157 3.23 -24.99 -0.86
CA TYR A 157 3.16 -23.85 0.06
C TYR A 157 3.93 -22.63 -0.46
N SER A 158 5.13 -22.82 -1.02
CA SER A 158 5.93 -21.76 -1.64
C SER A 158 5.22 -21.17 -2.87
N LEU A 159 4.62 -22.01 -3.73
CA LEU A 159 3.85 -21.54 -4.88
C LEU A 159 2.58 -20.77 -4.45
N SER A 160 1.86 -21.26 -3.44
CA SER A 160 0.70 -20.56 -2.85
C SER A 160 1.09 -19.23 -2.21
N ALA A 161 2.25 -19.15 -1.53
CA ALA A 161 2.74 -17.91 -0.94
C ALA A 161 3.17 -16.88 -2.00
N VAL A 162 3.80 -17.32 -3.10
CA VAL A 162 4.09 -16.46 -4.26
C VAL A 162 2.81 -16.00 -4.93
N LEU A 163 1.86 -16.91 -5.19
CA LEU A 163 0.56 -16.59 -5.78
C LEU A 163 -0.22 -15.59 -4.91
N PHE A 164 -0.25 -15.77 -3.59
CA PHE A 164 -0.88 -14.84 -2.66
C PHE A 164 -0.19 -13.46 -2.65
N LYS A 165 1.15 -13.41 -2.68
CA LYS A 165 1.92 -12.15 -2.79
C LYS A 165 1.66 -11.43 -4.13
N VAL A 166 1.46 -12.17 -5.22
CA VAL A 166 1.07 -11.64 -6.54
C VAL A 166 -0.37 -11.14 -6.54
N ILE A 167 -1.33 -11.93 -6.03
CA ILE A 167 -2.74 -11.51 -5.90
C ILE A 167 -2.83 -10.23 -5.08
N LEU A 168 -2.17 -10.15 -3.93
CA LEU A 168 -2.14 -8.94 -3.11
C LEU A 168 -1.57 -7.74 -3.88
N ALA A 169 -0.44 -7.90 -4.59
CA ALA A 169 0.16 -6.82 -5.36
C ALA A 169 -0.78 -6.33 -6.48
N VAL A 170 -1.47 -7.26 -7.17
CA VAL A 170 -2.48 -6.93 -8.18
C VAL A 170 -3.71 -6.25 -7.54
N SER A 171 -4.17 -6.69 -6.37
CA SER A 171 -5.26 -6.03 -5.64
C SER A 171 -4.90 -4.62 -5.18
N VAL A 172 -3.64 -4.37 -4.82
CA VAL A 172 -3.13 -3.01 -4.54
C VAL A 172 -3.10 -2.16 -5.81
N MET A 173 -2.59 -2.70 -6.91
CA MET A 173 -2.56 -2.02 -8.23
C MET A 173 -3.96 -1.77 -8.82
N ALA A 174 -4.96 -2.55 -8.44
CA ALA A 174 -6.33 -2.43 -8.92
C ALA A 174 -7.19 -1.45 -8.09
N LEU A 175 -6.67 -0.91 -6.99
CA LEU A 175 -7.34 0.12 -6.20
C LEU A 175 -6.96 1.52 -6.73
N PRO A 176 -7.95 2.42 -6.98
CA PRO A 176 -7.69 3.77 -7.50
C PRO A 176 -6.68 4.54 -6.64
N ILE A 177 -5.83 5.37 -7.25
CA ILE A 177 -4.77 6.11 -6.54
C ILE A 177 -5.35 7.03 -5.45
N GLU A 178 -6.57 7.51 -5.67
CA GLU A 178 -7.42 8.30 -4.77
C GLU A 178 -7.73 7.59 -3.44
N ALA A 179 -7.74 6.26 -3.40
CA ALA A 179 -7.94 5.49 -2.16
C ALA A 179 -6.70 5.50 -1.24
N TRP A 180 -5.55 5.93 -1.78
CA TRP A 180 -4.27 5.95 -1.08
C TRP A 180 -3.83 7.39 -0.73
N LEU A 181 -4.18 8.38 -1.55
CA LEU A 181 -3.92 9.82 -1.34
C LEU A 181 -4.92 10.46 -0.37
N THR A 182 -5.04 9.90 0.83
CA THR A 182 -5.90 10.43 1.90
C THR A 182 -5.33 11.73 2.49
N PRO A 183 -6.17 12.66 3.00
CA PRO A 183 -5.72 13.95 3.52
C PRO A 183 -4.60 13.84 4.57
N ASP A 184 -4.68 12.87 5.49
CA ASP A 184 -3.67 12.60 6.51
C ASP A 184 -2.29 12.29 5.89
N LEU A 185 -2.25 11.56 4.77
CA LEU A 185 -1.01 11.27 4.05
C LEU A 185 -0.46 12.53 3.37
N LEU A 186 -1.32 13.36 2.79
CA LEU A 186 -0.91 14.61 2.14
C LEU A 186 -0.33 15.62 3.15
N VAL A 187 -0.87 15.67 4.37
CA VAL A 187 -0.32 16.48 5.48
C VAL A 187 1.05 15.97 5.92
N GLU A 188 1.24 14.66 6.07
CA GLU A 188 2.56 14.11 6.40
C GLU A 188 3.58 14.28 5.24
N GLN A 189 3.12 14.24 3.98
CA GLN A 189 3.96 14.58 2.82
C GLN A 189 4.37 16.06 2.81
N SER A 190 3.46 16.99 3.16
CA SER A 190 3.76 18.42 3.29
C SER A 190 4.87 18.68 4.31
N LYS A 191 4.72 18.19 5.55
CA LYS A 191 5.75 18.24 6.61
C LYS A 191 7.08 17.64 6.16
N LYS A 192 7.02 16.57 5.36
CA LYS A 192 8.21 15.92 4.81
C LYS A 192 8.93 16.79 3.77
N ILE A 193 8.20 17.53 2.92
CA ILE A 193 8.79 18.55 2.02
C ILE A 193 9.46 19.67 2.83
N ILE A 194 8.82 20.15 3.90
CA ILE A 194 9.40 21.15 4.82
C ILE A 194 10.69 20.63 5.46
N SER A 195 10.68 19.40 5.98
CA SER A 195 11.84 18.73 6.58
C SER A 195 13.01 18.55 5.59
N LEU A 196 12.73 18.14 4.35
CA LEU A 196 13.72 18.02 3.28
C LEU A 196 14.30 19.39 2.88
N THR A 197 13.46 20.42 2.77
CA THR A 197 13.87 21.80 2.47
C THR A 197 14.80 22.34 3.56
N ASN A 198 14.43 22.16 4.83
CA ASN A 198 15.28 22.55 5.96
C ASN A 198 16.58 21.73 6.03
N THR A 199 16.59 20.47 5.58
CA THR A 199 17.82 19.66 5.47
C THR A 199 18.80 20.24 4.43
N ILE A 200 18.31 20.76 3.30
CA ILE A 200 19.14 21.48 2.32
C ILE A 200 19.72 22.74 2.95
N ARG A 201 18.89 23.53 3.64
CA ARG A 201 19.30 24.79 4.29
C ARG A 201 20.37 24.56 5.35
N THR A 202 20.21 23.59 6.25
CA THR A 202 21.21 23.29 7.29
C THR A 202 22.52 22.76 6.71
N ASN A 203 22.48 21.93 5.66
CA ASN A 203 23.68 21.47 4.94
C ASN A 203 24.47 22.62 4.28
N LEU A 204 23.81 23.75 3.99
CA LEU A 204 24.42 24.98 3.46
C LEU A 204 24.74 26.03 4.55
N ASN A 205 24.59 25.67 5.84
CA ASN A 205 24.73 26.56 7.00
C ASN A 205 23.78 27.77 6.96
N LEU A 206 22.58 27.59 6.40
CA LEU A 206 21.48 28.55 6.41
C LEU A 206 20.53 28.25 7.56
N ALA A 207 19.81 29.27 8.04
CA ALA A 207 18.79 29.10 9.07
C ALA A 207 17.62 28.24 8.53
N PRO A 208 17.11 27.27 9.31
CA PRO A 208 15.89 26.55 8.97
C PRO A 208 14.68 27.49 9.05
N LEU A 209 13.70 27.25 8.19
CA LEU A 209 12.44 27.98 8.11
C LEU A 209 11.44 27.41 9.12
N SER A 210 10.63 28.29 9.72
CA SER A 210 9.49 27.88 10.56
C SER A 210 8.29 27.49 9.71
N GLU A 211 7.66 26.37 10.01
CA GLU A 211 6.33 26.01 9.51
C GLU A 211 5.32 27.09 9.93
N SER A 212 4.48 27.55 8.99
CA SER A 212 3.54 28.66 9.17
C SER A 212 2.15 28.26 8.67
N PRO A 213 1.17 28.00 9.57
CA PRO A 213 -0.17 27.56 9.20
C PRO A 213 -0.93 28.50 8.26
N LEU A 214 -0.53 29.78 8.23
CA LEU A 214 -1.01 30.77 7.27
C LEU A 214 -0.49 30.43 5.86
N LEU A 215 0.83 30.28 5.68
CA LEU A 215 1.42 29.89 4.41
C LEU A 215 0.91 28.52 3.93
N ASP A 216 0.73 27.56 4.84
CA ASP A 216 0.11 26.26 4.51
C ASP A 216 -1.30 26.43 3.93
N GLN A 217 -2.12 27.29 4.52
CA GLN A 217 -3.47 27.57 4.04
C GLN A 217 -3.47 28.25 2.67
N ALA A 218 -2.61 29.25 2.43
CA ALA A 218 -2.54 29.89 1.11
C ALA A 218 -1.98 28.95 0.03
N ALA A 219 -0.96 28.14 0.34
CA ALA A 219 -0.43 27.13 -0.56
C ALA A 219 -1.48 26.03 -0.87
N PHE A 220 -2.25 25.59 0.12
CA PHE A 220 -3.35 24.65 -0.09
C PHE A 220 -4.45 25.24 -0.98
N ASN A 221 -4.86 26.49 -0.71
CA ASN A 221 -5.84 27.19 -1.53
C ASN A 221 -5.37 27.33 -2.99
N LYS A 222 -4.10 27.69 -3.21
CA LYS A 222 -3.46 27.76 -4.54
C LYS A 222 -3.44 26.41 -5.24
N ALA A 223 -3.05 25.34 -4.54
CA ALA A 223 -3.02 23.99 -5.11
C ALA A 223 -4.43 23.48 -5.46
N GLN A 224 -5.43 23.79 -4.63
CA GLN A 224 -6.85 23.51 -4.90
C GLN A 224 -7.39 24.33 -6.08
N ASP A 225 -7.00 25.60 -6.22
CA ASP A 225 -7.39 26.48 -7.31
C ASP A 225 -6.80 26.02 -8.66
N MET A 226 -5.52 25.62 -8.69
CA MET A 226 -4.89 24.94 -9.84
C MET A 226 -5.65 23.67 -10.24
N LEU A 227 -6.04 22.85 -9.27
CA LEU A 227 -6.81 21.62 -9.54
C LEU A 227 -8.23 21.92 -10.03
N PHE A 228 -8.93 22.91 -9.47
CA PHE A 228 -10.31 23.23 -9.84
C PHE A 228 -10.40 23.93 -11.20
N ASN A 229 -9.54 24.94 -11.43
CA ASN A 229 -9.51 25.71 -12.67
C ASN A 229 -8.63 25.07 -13.76
N GLN A 230 -8.04 23.89 -13.50
CA GLN A 230 -7.29 23.06 -14.46
C GLN A 230 -6.13 23.81 -15.14
N TYR A 231 -5.29 24.47 -14.33
CA TYR A 231 -4.09 25.20 -14.80
C TYR A 231 -2.87 24.89 -13.93
N PHE A 232 -1.67 25.17 -14.46
CA PHE A 232 -0.39 25.04 -13.74
C PHE A 232 0.52 26.21 -14.11
N SER A 233 0.45 27.29 -13.32
CA SER A 233 1.19 28.56 -13.44
C SER A 233 1.25 29.23 -12.06
N HIS A 234 2.22 30.11 -11.85
CA HIS A 234 2.26 31.03 -10.70
C HIS A 234 1.01 31.91 -10.61
N ASN A 235 0.48 32.39 -11.75
CA ASN A 235 -0.67 33.27 -11.79
C ASN A 235 -1.97 32.49 -12.11
N GLY A 236 -3.06 32.87 -11.44
CA GLY A 236 -4.39 32.33 -11.73
C GLY A 236 -4.92 32.79 -13.10
N PRO A 237 -5.83 32.04 -13.76
CA PRO A 237 -6.51 32.47 -14.98
C PRO A 237 -7.33 33.75 -14.84
N ASP A 238 -7.66 34.14 -13.60
CA ASP A 238 -8.31 35.39 -13.21
C ASP A 238 -7.31 36.51 -12.85
N GLY A 239 -6.01 36.25 -12.97
CA GLY A 239 -4.92 37.17 -12.68
C GLY A 239 -4.34 37.09 -11.26
N LYS A 240 -4.90 36.30 -10.33
CA LYS A 240 -4.39 36.24 -8.95
C LYS A 240 -2.91 35.84 -8.90
N SER A 241 -2.10 36.67 -8.25
CA SER A 241 -0.69 36.41 -7.97
C SER A 241 -0.48 35.80 -6.57
N LEU A 242 0.76 35.38 -6.26
CA LEU A 242 1.19 35.02 -4.90
C LEU A 242 0.78 36.07 -3.85
N ALA A 243 0.93 37.36 -4.17
CA ALA A 243 0.58 38.46 -3.28
C ALA A 243 -0.92 38.50 -2.97
N ASP A 244 -1.79 38.15 -3.92
CA ASP A 244 -3.24 38.10 -3.73
C ASP A 244 -3.67 36.92 -2.86
N TRP A 245 -3.01 35.77 -2.99
CA TRP A 245 -3.22 34.62 -2.11
C TRP A 245 -2.83 34.94 -0.66
N LEU A 246 -1.66 35.53 -0.44
CA LEU A 246 -1.17 35.95 0.88
C LEU A 246 -2.05 37.05 1.50
N LYS A 247 -2.48 38.03 0.69
CA LYS A 247 -3.44 39.07 1.11
C LYS A 247 -4.81 38.50 1.50
N THR A 248 -5.29 37.47 0.80
CA THR A 248 -6.58 36.80 1.10
C THR A 248 -6.59 36.18 2.49
N ILE A 249 -5.47 35.60 2.93
CA ILE A 249 -5.31 35.03 4.29
C ILE A 249 -4.83 36.04 5.35
N LYS A 250 -4.57 37.30 4.96
CA LYS A 250 -4.00 38.37 5.80
C LYS A 250 -2.58 38.07 6.31
N TYR A 251 -1.75 37.47 5.47
CA TYR A 251 -0.31 37.35 5.73
C TYR A 251 0.42 38.55 5.12
N ASP A 252 0.77 39.53 5.96
CA ASP A 252 1.57 40.70 5.55
C ASP A 252 3.06 40.33 5.51
N PHE A 253 3.74 40.60 4.39
CA PHE A 253 5.11 40.12 4.12
C PHE A 253 6.05 41.21 3.61
N LEU A 254 7.34 41.08 3.94
CA LEU A 254 8.44 41.88 3.37
C LEU A 254 8.94 41.26 2.05
N THR A 255 9.05 39.93 2.03
CA THR A 255 9.36 39.13 0.84
C THR A 255 8.59 37.82 0.91
N ALA A 256 8.28 37.25 -0.26
CA ALA A 256 7.61 35.96 -0.39
C ALA A 256 8.06 35.25 -1.68
N GLY A 257 7.98 33.93 -1.69
CA GLY A 257 8.34 33.09 -2.85
C GLY A 257 7.40 31.91 -3.00
N GLU A 258 7.34 31.34 -4.20
CA GLU A 258 6.49 30.19 -4.54
C GLU A 258 7.29 29.18 -5.38
N ASN A 259 7.17 27.91 -5.02
CA ASN A 259 7.63 26.76 -5.79
C ASN A 259 6.43 25.87 -6.13
N LEU A 260 6.26 25.50 -7.40
CA LEU A 260 5.14 24.68 -7.88
C LEU A 260 5.62 23.32 -8.41
N ALA A 261 4.78 22.30 -8.23
CA ALA A 261 5.06 20.94 -8.71
C ALA A 261 3.76 20.13 -8.95
N MET A 262 3.78 19.22 -9.93
CA MET A 262 2.62 18.41 -10.33
C MET A 262 3.03 16.97 -10.68
N GLY A 263 2.16 15.99 -10.40
CA GLY A 263 2.32 14.58 -10.78
C GLY A 263 3.24 13.76 -9.86
N PHE A 264 4.12 14.42 -9.11
CA PHE A 264 5.08 13.80 -8.20
C PHE A 264 4.44 12.81 -7.22
N THR A 265 5.09 11.65 -7.06
CA THR A 265 4.62 10.63 -6.12
C THR A 265 5.16 10.86 -4.72
N SER A 266 6.44 11.25 -4.58
CA SER A 266 7.11 11.40 -3.28
C SER A 266 7.64 12.81 -3.01
N PRO A 267 7.63 13.26 -1.73
CA PRO A 267 8.32 14.48 -1.28
C PRO A 267 9.78 14.58 -1.72
N GLU A 268 10.49 13.44 -1.69
CA GLU A 268 11.84 13.31 -2.17
C GLU A 268 11.98 13.67 -3.66
N GLU A 269 11.08 13.18 -4.53
CA GLU A 269 11.11 13.54 -5.96
C GLU A 269 10.80 15.03 -6.18
N VAL A 270 9.82 15.60 -5.47
CA VAL A 270 9.47 17.03 -5.55
C VAL A 270 10.69 17.90 -5.26
N VAL A 271 11.31 17.71 -4.09
CA VAL A 271 12.44 18.52 -3.65
C VAL A 271 13.67 18.26 -4.53
N ASN A 272 13.89 17.04 -5.01
CA ASN A 272 14.96 16.74 -5.97
C ASN A 272 14.75 17.34 -7.37
N ALA A 273 13.50 17.65 -7.77
CA ALA A 273 13.24 18.38 -9.00
C ALA A 273 13.49 19.89 -8.80
N TRP A 274 13.02 20.46 -7.69
CA TRP A 274 13.28 21.86 -7.35
C TRP A 274 14.77 22.17 -7.16
N THR A 275 15.58 21.26 -6.59
CA THR A 275 17.05 21.46 -6.51
C THR A 275 17.77 21.41 -7.86
N ARG A 276 17.14 20.86 -8.90
CA ARG A 276 17.68 20.86 -10.28
C ARG A 276 17.22 22.08 -11.08
N SER A 277 16.22 22.82 -10.61
CA SER A 277 15.74 24.03 -11.27
C SER A 277 16.33 25.29 -10.66
N GLN A 278 16.99 26.12 -11.46
CA GLN A 278 17.72 27.30 -10.97
C GLN A 278 16.81 28.32 -10.27
N THR A 279 15.56 28.45 -10.72
CA THR A 279 14.56 29.35 -10.14
C THR A 279 14.07 28.82 -8.80
N HIS A 280 13.56 27.58 -8.79
CA HIS A 280 12.99 26.97 -7.60
C HIS A 280 14.05 26.75 -6.51
N TYR A 281 15.28 26.41 -6.89
CA TYR A 281 16.42 26.24 -5.98
C TYR A 281 16.79 27.55 -5.26
N LYS A 282 16.71 28.72 -5.93
CA LYS A 282 16.91 30.02 -5.25
C LYS A 282 15.98 30.14 -4.06
N ASN A 283 14.69 29.86 -4.25
CA ASN A 283 13.70 29.93 -3.16
C ASN A 283 14.04 28.98 -2.00
N LEU A 284 14.53 27.76 -2.29
CA LEU A 284 14.97 26.82 -1.23
C LEU A 284 16.11 27.38 -0.37
N ILE A 285 17.02 28.17 -0.95
CA ILE A 285 18.25 28.66 -0.29
C ILE A 285 18.24 30.16 0.05
N ASP A 286 17.15 30.87 -0.21
CA ASP A 286 17.08 32.31 0.03
C ASP A 286 17.24 32.65 1.52
N ARG A 287 17.98 33.72 1.82
CA ARG A 287 18.33 34.12 3.19
C ARG A 287 17.28 35.02 3.83
N ASP A 288 16.46 35.67 3.02
CA ASP A 288 15.49 36.65 3.51
C ASP A 288 14.21 35.97 4.00
N PHE A 289 13.90 34.76 3.51
CA PHE A 289 12.83 33.92 4.01
C PHE A 289 13.13 33.34 5.41
N ASN A 290 12.13 33.38 6.28
CA ASN A 290 12.16 32.80 7.64
C ASN A 290 10.97 31.86 7.93
N GLU A 291 9.90 31.91 7.15
CA GLU A 291 8.74 31.02 7.22
C GLU A 291 8.56 30.21 5.92
N ILE A 292 7.90 29.06 6.06
CA ILE A 292 7.52 28.14 4.99
C ILE A 292 6.12 27.57 5.25
N GLY A 293 5.38 27.30 4.18
CA GLY A 293 4.19 26.45 4.21
C GLY A 293 4.08 25.62 2.93
N VAL A 294 3.44 24.45 3.00
CA VAL A 294 3.33 23.51 1.87
C VAL A 294 1.91 22.95 1.78
N GLY A 295 1.23 23.29 0.69
CA GLY A 295 -0.08 22.76 0.32
C GLY A 295 0.06 21.63 -0.68
N ILE A 296 -0.61 20.50 -0.43
CA ILE A 296 -0.71 19.39 -1.38
C ILE A 296 -2.19 19.04 -1.57
N VAL A 297 -2.61 18.90 -2.82
CA VAL A 297 -3.90 18.30 -3.20
C VAL A 297 -3.69 17.16 -4.19
N SER A 298 -4.69 16.30 -4.33
CA SER A 298 -4.72 15.25 -5.34
C SER A 298 -6.09 15.16 -5.99
N GLY A 299 -6.11 14.90 -7.29
CA GLY A 299 -7.35 14.70 -8.03
C GLY A 299 -7.13 14.72 -9.54
N ARG A 300 -8.25 14.77 -10.26
CA ARG A 300 -8.26 14.63 -11.71
C ARG A 300 -7.89 15.94 -12.39
N TYR A 301 -6.84 15.90 -13.21
CA TYR A 301 -6.42 17.00 -14.08
C TYR A 301 -6.51 16.52 -15.54
N GLY A 302 -7.47 17.08 -16.28
CA GLY A 302 -7.84 16.62 -17.61
C GLY A 302 -8.31 15.16 -17.61
N LEU A 303 -7.49 14.30 -18.20
CA LEU A 303 -7.76 12.85 -18.25
C LEU A 303 -7.04 12.05 -17.16
N ALA A 304 -5.97 12.59 -16.57
CA ALA A 304 -5.11 11.86 -15.64
C ALA A 304 -5.43 12.16 -14.16
N GLN A 305 -5.09 11.22 -13.27
CA GLN A 305 -5.02 11.49 -11.84
C GLN A 305 -3.63 12.03 -11.46
N THR A 306 -3.58 13.15 -10.73
CA THR A 306 -2.35 13.84 -10.37
C THR A 306 -2.35 14.34 -8.93
N THR A 307 -1.16 14.54 -8.38
CA THR A 307 -0.89 15.45 -7.27
C THR A 307 -0.63 16.86 -7.80
N LEU A 308 -0.91 17.86 -6.98
CA LEU A 308 -0.50 19.25 -7.17
C LEU A 308 0.06 19.77 -5.84
N VAL A 309 1.24 20.38 -5.89
CA VAL A 309 1.99 20.89 -4.74
C VAL A 309 2.28 22.36 -4.97
N ALA A 310 2.00 23.18 -3.95
CA ALA A 310 2.54 24.52 -3.83
C ALA A 310 3.37 24.60 -2.53
N GLN A 311 4.56 25.17 -2.61
CA GLN A 311 5.42 25.49 -1.48
C GLN A 311 5.58 27.01 -1.44
N TYR A 312 5.10 27.63 -0.37
CA TYR A 312 5.16 29.06 -0.14
C TYR A 312 6.27 29.39 0.86
N PHE A 313 6.98 30.48 0.59
CA PHE A 313 8.00 31.05 1.46
C PHE A 313 7.59 32.46 1.88
N GLY A 314 7.98 32.87 3.08
CA GLY A 314 7.65 34.20 3.59
C GLY A 314 8.67 34.77 4.56
N ALA A 315 8.58 36.08 4.71
CA ALA A 315 9.15 36.84 5.82
C ALA A 315 8.09 37.82 6.33
N ALA A 316 7.43 37.48 7.44
CA ALA A 316 6.34 38.30 7.98
C ALA A 316 6.78 39.74 8.29
N LEU A 317 5.94 40.70 7.89
CA LEU A 317 6.18 42.14 8.03
C LEU A 317 6.05 42.62 9.49
N SER A 318 5.38 41.83 10.34
CA SER A 318 5.34 41.99 11.79
C SER A 318 5.88 40.71 12.45
N GLN A 319 7.12 40.72 12.93
CA GLN A 319 7.67 39.61 13.73
C GLN A 319 7.09 39.65 15.17
N PRO A 320 6.43 38.60 15.66
CA PRO A 320 6.23 38.38 17.08
C PRO A 320 7.57 37.94 17.71
N ALA A 321 7.90 38.45 18.89
CA ALA A 321 9.14 38.09 19.56
C ALA A 321 9.11 36.65 20.12
N ALA A 322 10.14 35.88 19.78
CA ALA A 322 10.60 34.64 20.42
C ALA A 322 9.67 33.41 20.43
N ALA A 323 10.24 32.28 20.00
CA ALA A 323 9.68 30.93 19.95
C ALA A 323 8.78 30.54 21.14
N ILE A 324 7.52 30.20 20.84
CA ILE A 324 6.59 29.56 21.78
C ILE A 324 6.87 28.05 21.80
N LYS A 325 7.03 27.48 23.00
CA LYS A 325 7.20 26.02 23.21
C LYS A 325 5.98 25.24 22.68
N PRO A 326 6.16 24.05 22.08
CA PRO A 326 5.04 23.25 21.59
C PRO A 326 4.08 22.88 22.73
N ALA A 327 2.80 23.25 22.58
CA ALA A 327 1.72 22.80 23.44
C ALA A 327 1.42 21.31 23.18
N GLN A 328 1.06 20.56 24.22
CA GLN A 328 0.74 19.14 24.10
C GLN A 328 -0.59 18.95 23.35
N ALA A 329 -0.60 18.03 22.38
CA ALA A 329 -1.80 17.71 21.62
C ALA A 329 -2.89 17.08 22.51
N SER A 330 -4.07 17.69 22.55
CA SER A 330 -5.29 17.06 23.02
C SER A 330 -5.83 16.10 21.96
N ALA A 331 -6.16 14.87 22.37
CA ALA A 331 -6.65 13.84 21.45
C ALA A 331 -8.08 14.14 20.93
N PRO A 332 -8.44 13.71 19.70
CA PRO A 332 -9.77 13.92 19.16
C PRO A 332 -10.84 13.13 19.93
N ALA A 333 -11.99 13.75 20.17
CA ALA A 333 -13.13 13.12 20.83
C ALA A 333 -13.84 12.14 19.87
N SER A 334 -13.84 10.85 20.21
CA SER A 334 -14.59 9.84 19.47
C SER A 334 -16.08 9.92 19.74
N ALA A 335 -16.90 9.91 18.69
CA ALA A 335 -18.35 9.86 18.78
C ALA A 335 -18.84 8.39 18.80
N ALA A 336 -19.31 7.92 19.96
CA ALA A 336 -20.06 6.69 20.11
C ALA A 336 -21.19 6.90 21.15
N SER A 337 -22.37 6.32 20.90
CA SER A 337 -23.59 6.62 21.67
C SER A 337 -24.02 5.50 22.63
N ASN A 338 -25.11 5.77 23.36
CA ASN A 338 -26.00 4.84 24.06
C ASN A 338 -25.67 4.42 25.52
N SER A 339 -26.08 5.30 26.43
CA SER A 339 -27.04 4.98 27.53
C SER A 339 -26.59 4.13 28.74
N ARG A 340 -26.72 4.68 29.96
CA ARG A 340 -27.88 4.47 30.88
C ARG A 340 -27.65 5.05 32.30
N PHE A 341 -28.72 5.62 32.86
CA PHE A 341 -29.10 5.72 34.29
C PHE A 341 -28.23 6.47 35.33
N ALA A 342 -28.76 7.64 35.73
CA ALA A 342 -29.16 8.04 37.09
C ALA A 342 -28.12 8.44 38.18
N GLY A 343 -28.44 9.52 38.90
CA GLY A 343 -27.86 9.87 40.22
C GLY A 343 -27.75 11.38 40.51
N ASP A 344 -28.68 11.93 41.31
CA ASP A 344 -28.58 13.07 42.26
C ASP A 344 -27.32 13.98 42.23
N ARG A 345 -27.40 15.32 42.33
CA ARG A 345 -28.31 16.13 43.19
C ARG A 345 -28.34 17.64 42.83
N ILE A 346 -29.15 18.42 43.56
CA ILE A 346 -29.56 19.81 43.24
C ILE A 346 -28.98 20.84 44.24
N ASN A 347 -28.53 22.02 43.76
CA ASN A 347 -28.59 23.39 44.34
C ASN A 347 -27.51 24.30 43.70
N LYS A 348 -27.64 25.63 43.55
CA LYS A 348 -28.66 26.62 43.97
C LYS A 348 -28.74 27.78 42.95
N ILE A 349 -29.82 28.58 42.97
CA ILE A 349 -30.06 29.74 42.07
C ILE A 349 -30.08 31.05 42.86
N SER A 350 -29.49 32.15 42.35
CA SER A 350 -29.88 33.55 42.65
C SER A 350 -29.26 34.58 41.70
N GLU A 351 -30.09 35.55 41.29
CA GLU A 351 -30.02 36.58 40.23
C GLU A 351 -28.94 37.71 40.33
N PRO A 352 -28.82 38.59 39.29
CA PRO A 352 -27.78 39.64 39.20
C PRO A 352 -28.22 41.06 39.63
N VAL A 353 -27.26 42.00 39.74
CA VAL A 353 -27.50 43.43 40.03
C VAL A 353 -26.75 44.34 39.03
N ARG A 354 -27.33 45.51 38.70
CA ARG A 354 -26.82 46.49 37.71
C ARG A 354 -25.96 47.63 38.34
N PRO A 355 -25.16 48.37 37.54
CA PRO A 355 -24.19 49.36 38.02
C PRO A 355 -24.70 50.82 38.03
N LYS A 356 -23.92 51.72 38.67
CA LYS A 356 -23.82 53.21 38.54
C LYS A 356 -22.90 53.73 39.69
N ASN A 357 -22.25 54.91 39.68
CA ASN A 357 -21.99 55.96 38.68
C ASN A 357 -20.83 56.88 39.18
N LEU A 358 -20.34 57.80 38.32
CA LEU A 358 -19.78 59.17 38.57
C LEU A 358 -18.77 59.48 37.43
N ALA A 359 -19.01 60.29 36.39
CA ALA A 359 -19.74 61.56 36.17
C ALA A 359 -19.03 62.79 36.75
N ILE A 360 -18.56 63.77 35.94
CA ILE A 360 -19.19 65.08 35.60
C ILE A 360 -18.12 65.94 34.85
N ALA A 361 -18.34 67.02 34.07
CA ALA A 361 -19.38 67.54 33.12
C ALA A 361 -18.88 68.95 32.60
N VAL A 362 -19.39 69.72 31.63
CA VAL A 362 -20.17 69.60 30.36
C VAL A 362 -20.22 71.02 29.72
N THR A 363 -19.98 71.22 28.41
CA THR A 363 -20.54 72.35 27.62
C THR A 363 -20.56 72.09 26.10
N ASP A 364 -21.70 72.36 25.46
CA ASP A 364 -21.88 72.59 24.02
C ASP A 364 -21.35 74.00 23.61
N SER A 365 -21.45 74.55 22.38
CA SER A 365 -22.29 74.28 21.21
C SER A 365 -21.61 74.82 19.90
N PRO A 366 -22.25 75.14 18.74
CA PRO A 366 -21.80 74.56 17.47
C PRO A 366 -21.30 75.54 16.38
N GLY A 367 -20.57 74.98 15.41
CA GLY A 367 -20.62 75.40 14.00
C GLY A 367 -19.66 76.51 13.55
N GLN A 368 -18.63 76.13 12.79
CA GLN A 368 -17.97 77.02 11.82
C GLN A 368 -17.27 76.21 10.72
N GLU A 369 -17.38 76.66 9.47
CA GLU A 369 -16.55 76.18 8.37
C GLU A 369 -15.14 76.78 8.51
N VAL A 370 -14.09 75.94 8.54
CA VAL A 370 -12.70 76.41 8.51
C VAL A 370 -12.14 76.24 7.11
N LYS A 371 -12.14 77.36 6.38
CA LYS A 371 -11.41 77.52 5.12
C LYS A 371 -9.91 77.31 5.38
N PHE A 372 -9.26 76.42 4.64
CA PHE A 372 -7.80 76.37 4.54
C PHE A 372 -7.38 76.99 3.21
N GLU A 373 -7.03 78.27 3.24
CA GLU A 373 -6.24 78.90 2.18
C GLU A 373 -4.74 78.64 2.45
N PRO A 374 -3.92 78.40 1.41
CA PRO A 374 -2.54 77.94 1.60
C PRO A 374 -1.59 79.10 1.89
N ASP A 375 -0.79 78.96 2.95
CA ASP A 375 0.37 79.83 3.21
C ASP A 375 1.49 79.52 2.18
N PRO A 376 2.24 80.51 1.67
CA PRO A 376 3.09 80.33 0.50
C PRO A 376 4.38 79.56 0.82
N ALA A 377 4.75 78.64 -0.07
CA ALA A 377 5.93 77.79 0.11
C ALA A 377 7.24 78.60 0.11
N PRO A 378 8.20 78.29 1.01
CA PRO A 378 9.55 78.85 0.93
C PRO A 378 10.26 78.31 -0.32
N LEU A 379 10.85 79.20 -1.11
CA LEU A 379 11.63 78.87 -2.30
C LEU A 379 12.96 78.19 -1.93
N ILE A 380 12.94 76.86 -1.80
CA ILE A 380 14.16 76.04 -1.72
C ILE A 380 14.62 75.70 -3.14
N ALA A 381 15.88 76.00 -3.44
CA ALA A 381 16.41 75.92 -4.79
C ALA A 381 16.64 74.48 -5.27
N GLY A 382 16.29 74.23 -6.54
CA GLY A 382 17.03 73.31 -7.40
C GLY A 382 17.09 71.84 -6.98
N ILE A 383 15.99 71.24 -6.53
CA ILE A 383 15.89 69.77 -6.56
C ILE A 383 15.90 69.34 -8.03
N PHE A 384 17.04 68.81 -8.47
CA PHE A 384 17.17 68.13 -9.75
C PHE A 384 16.30 66.87 -9.70
N ILE A 385 15.08 66.95 -10.23
CA ILE A 385 14.26 65.76 -10.48
C ILE A 385 15.05 64.92 -11.50
N PRO A 386 15.55 63.72 -11.15
CA PRO A 386 16.11 62.85 -12.17
C PRO A 386 14.95 62.51 -13.11
N GLN A 387 15.05 62.98 -14.36
CA GLN A 387 14.13 62.60 -15.42
C GLN A 387 14.02 61.08 -15.40
N ILE A 388 12.82 60.56 -15.08
CA ILE A 388 12.61 59.13 -14.84
C ILE A 388 13.15 58.40 -16.07
N ALA A 389 14.25 57.68 -15.87
CA ALA A 389 14.87 56.92 -16.94
C ALA A 389 13.80 55.96 -17.45
N SER A 390 13.46 56.08 -18.74
CA SER A 390 12.48 55.20 -19.39
C SER A 390 12.86 53.77 -19.04
N ALA A 391 12.01 53.09 -18.26
CA ALA A 391 12.36 51.82 -17.66
C ALA A 391 12.74 50.85 -18.77
N ALA A 392 14.01 50.45 -18.81
CA ALA A 392 14.55 49.68 -19.91
C ALA A 392 13.69 48.44 -20.14
N GLU A 393 13.26 48.23 -21.39
CA GLU A 393 12.29 47.17 -21.72
C GLU A 393 12.76 45.84 -21.12
N PRO A 394 11.88 45.14 -20.36
CA PRO A 394 12.28 43.91 -19.68
C PRO A 394 12.81 42.91 -20.71
N LEU A 395 13.93 42.27 -20.39
CA LEU A 395 14.62 41.35 -21.31
C LEU A 395 13.70 40.22 -21.79
N ILE A 396 12.69 39.88 -20.99
CA ILE A 396 11.70 38.83 -21.21
C ILE A 396 10.30 39.39 -20.91
N ASP A 397 9.36 39.23 -21.85
CA ASP A 397 7.93 39.46 -21.63
C ASP A 397 7.25 38.12 -21.32
N LEU A 398 7.21 37.77 -20.04
CA LEU A 398 6.68 36.49 -19.57
C LEU A 398 5.16 36.35 -19.84
N PHE A 399 4.40 37.44 -19.85
CA PHE A 399 2.95 37.37 -20.09
C PHE A 399 2.59 36.97 -21.52
N LYS A 400 3.47 37.23 -22.48
CA LYS A 400 3.33 36.75 -23.88
C LYS A 400 4.07 35.44 -24.14
N SER A 401 4.97 35.01 -23.25
CA SER A 401 5.86 33.86 -23.49
C SER A 401 5.28 32.57 -22.94
N LYS A 402 5.18 31.53 -23.77
CA LYS A 402 4.56 30.24 -23.39
C LYS A 402 5.21 29.03 -24.05
N LEU A 403 4.98 27.86 -23.43
CA LEU A 403 5.38 26.55 -23.92
C LEU A 403 4.15 25.69 -24.27
N TYR A 404 3.95 25.40 -25.56
CA TYR A 404 2.79 24.72 -26.11
C TYR A 404 3.04 23.22 -26.32
N VAL A 405 2.00 22.40 -26.21
CA VAL A 405 2.04 20.94 -26.44
C VAL A 405 1.14 20.54 -27.61
N ASP A 406 1.72 20.51 -28.81
CA ASP A 406 1.05 20.09 -30.04
C ASP A 406 1.00 18.56 -30.17
N GLN A 407 -0.03 18.03 -30.84
CA GLN A 407 -0.07 16.66 -31.34
C GLN A 407 -0.45 16.66 -32.84
N PRO A 408 0.54 16.51 -33.76
CA PRO A 408 0.28 16.50 -35.19
C PRO A 408 -0.72 15.40 -35.62
N LYS A 409 -1.71 15.77 -36.44
CA LYS A 409 -2.75 14.83 -36.90
C LYS A 409 -2.12 13.63 -37.61
N GLY A 410 -2.44 12.43 -37.13
CA GLY A 410 -1.94 11.17 -37.69
C GLY A 410 -0.57 10.72 -37.19
N GLN A 411 0.02 11.40 -36.21
CA GLN A 411 1.29 11.01 -35.58
C GLN A 411 1.09 10.61 -34.12
N SER A 412 1.88 9.63 -33.65
CA SER A 412 1.99 9.25 -32.23
C SER A 412 2.97 10.13 -31.45
N GLN A 413 3.68 11.03 -32.13
CA GLN A 413 4.61 11.96 -31.51
C GLN A 413 3.86 13.21 -31.04
N LYS A 414 4.31 13.80 -29.94
CA LYS A 414 3.95 15.16 -29.53
C LYS A 414 5.09 16.12 -29.86
N VAL A 415 4.77 17.38 -30.12
CA VAL A 415 5.76 18.44 -30.34
C VAL A 415 5.59 19.46 -29.23
N VAL A 416 6.67 19.76 -28.52
CA VAL A 416 6.69 20.88 -27.59
C VAL A 416 7.31 22.07 -28.30
N ARG A 417 6.58 23.18 -28.32
CA ARG A 417 6.93 24.40 -29.05
C ARG A 417 7.01 25.58 -28.09
N ALA A 418 8.12 26.28 -28.10
CA ALA A 418 8.31 27.51 -27.33
C ALA A 418 8.01 28.71 -28.23
N GLU A 419 7.22 29.65 -27.73
CA GLU A 419 7.03 30.99 -28.31
C GLU A 419 7.31 32.00 -27.19
N VAL A 420 8.40 32.76 -27.34
CA VAL A 420 8.97 33.59 -26.27
C VAL A 420 9.25 34.99 -26.80
N TYR A 421 8.85 36.01 -26.04
CA TYR A 421 8.98 37.41 -26.42
C TYR A 421 10.13 38.05 -25.65
N LEU A 422 11.19 38.43 -26.38
CA LEU A 422 12.43 38.95 -25.83
C LEU A 422 12.73 40.35 -26.38
N SER A 423 13.30 41.22 -25.56
CA SER A 423 13.73 42.55 -26.02
C SER A 423 14.94 42.44 -26.95
N SER A 424 15.21 43.51 -27.70
CA SER A 424 16.31 43.54 -28.69
C SER A 424 17.71 43.31 -28.09
N ALA A 425 17.86 43.38 -26.77
CA ALA A 425 19.10 43.12 -26.03
C ALA A 425 19.45 41.63 -25.92
N ALA A 426 18.52 40.70 -26.17
CA ALA A 426 18.79 39.26 -26.16
C ALA A 426 19.74 38.85 -27.31
N ALA A 427 20.64 37.90 -27.02
CA ALA A 427 21.61 37.34 -27.97
C ALA A 427 21.46 35.82 -28.15
N LYS A 428 21.05 35.10 -27.10
CA LYS A 428 20.69 33.67 -27.14
C LYS A 428 19.56 33.41 -26.15
N ALA A 429 18.73 32.41 -26.41
CA ALA A 429 17.78 31.93 -25.42
C ALA A 429 17.53 30.42 -25.56
N ARG A 430 17.21 29.77 -24.44
CA ARG A 430 16.92 28.34 -24.32
C ARG A 430 15.81 28.12 -23.32
N VAL A 431 14.95 27.13 -23.58
CA VAL A 431 14.02 26.57 -22.59
C VAL A 431 14.50 25.17 -22.19
N ASP A 432 14.65 24.90 -20.89
CA ASP A 432 15.05 23.61 -20.32
C ASP A 432 13.90 23.01 -19.46
N PHE A 433 13.53 21.74 -19.69
CA PHE A 433 12.48 21.03 -18.94
C PHE A 433 12.68 19.50 -18.95
N ASN A 434 12.59 18.83 -17.80
CA ASN A 434 12.58 17.35 -17.68
C ASN A 434 13.65 16.60 -18.54
N ASN A 435 14.88 17.12 -18.56
CA ASN A 435 16.04 16.67 -19.36
C ASN A 435 15.98 16.95 -20.88
N TYR A 436 14.93 17.60 -21.36
CA TYR A 436 14.82 18.14 -22.72
C TYR A 436 15.20 19.62 -22.71
N PHE A 437 15.66 20.10 -23.86
CA PHE A 437 15.91 21.52 -24.09
C PHE A 437 15.41 21.94 -25.47
N ILE A 438 15.11 23.22 -25.62
CA ILE A 438 14.79 23.89 -26.88
C ILE A 438 15.69 25.11 -26.99
N ASP A 439 16.64 25.07 -27.93
CA ASP A 439 17.39 26.28 -28.33
C ASP A 439 16.48 27.16 -29.19
N LEU A 440 16.27 28.41 -28.76
CA LEU A 440 15.40 29.36 -29.43
C LEU A 440 16.16 30.16 -30.49
N LYS A 441 15.44 30.59 -31.53
CA LYS A 441 15.93 31.50 -32.56
C LYS A 441 14.91 32.62 -32.78
N PRO A 442 15.32 33.83 -33.21
CA PRO A 442 14.36 34.85 -33.64
C PRO A 442 13.46 34.29 -34.74
N ALA A 443 12.15 34.53 -34.65
CA ALA A 443 11.23 34.11 -35.70
C ALA A 443 11.59 34.84 -37.00
N ALA A 444 12.00 34.09 -38.02
CA ALA A 444 12.38 34.66 -39.30
C ALA A 444 11.15 35.31 -39.96
N GLY A 445 11.27 36.60 -40.31
CA GLY A 445 10.22 37.38 -40.97
C GLY A 445 9.98 36.95 -42.42
N GLU A 446 9.53 35.72 -42.66
CA GLU A 446 9.12 35.27 -43.98
C GLU A 446 7.84 35.99 -44.40
N ALA A 447 8.00 36.97 -45.30
CA ALA A 447 6.91 37.65 -46.00
C ALA A 447 6.25 36.73 -47.06
N ALA A 448 5.85 35.51 -46.66
CA ALA A 448 4.94 34.69 -47.44
C ALA A 448 3.57 35.41 -47.49
N GLY A 449 3.03 35.62 -48.70
CA GLY A 449 1.86 36.49 -48.91
C GLY A 449 0.59 35.96 -48.24
N GLY A 450 0.31 36.36 -46.99
CA GLY A 450 -0.77 35.77 -46.20
C GLY A 450 -1.01 36.35 -44.81
N SER A 451 -1.09 37.69 -44.66
CA SER A 451 -1.77 38.34 -43.52
C SER A 451 -1.28 37.98 -42.09
N ALA A 452 0.02 37.76 -41.88
CA ALA A 452 0.61 37.70 -40.54
C ALA A 452 1.91 38.52 -40.48
N ALA A 453 1.85 39.70 -39.86
CA ALA A 453 3.06 40.41 -39.45
C ALA A 453 3.61 39.72 -38.19
N LEU A 454 4.70 38.97 -38.33
CA LEU A 454 5.36 38.32 -37.20
C LEU A 454 5.78 39.37 -36.16
N ALA A 455 5.40 39.14 -34.91
CA ALA A 455 5.55 40.12 -33.85
C ALA A 455 7.03 40.42 -33.54
N ALA A 456 7.37 41.69 -33.39
CA ALA A 456 8.71 42.11 -33.02
C ALA A 456 9.10 41.52 -31.65
N GLY A 457 10.31 40.98 -31.56
CA GLY A 457 10.81 40.32 -30.35
C GLY A 457 10.40 38.85 -30.18
N LEU A 458 9.61 38.25 -31.09
CA LEU A 458 9.28 36.83 -31.03
C LEU A 458 10.49 35.93 -31.36
N TRP A 459 10.80 35.02 -30.46
CA TRP A 459 11.72 33.90 -30.63
C TRP A 459 10.94 32.59 -30.53
N THR A 460 11.29 31.61 -31.37
CA THR A 460 10.64 30.30 -31.37
C THR A 460 11.64 29.15 -31.43
N GLY A 461 11.17 27.97 -31.04
CA GLY A 461 11.88 26.70 -31.16
C GLY A 461 10.94 25.54 -30.84
N GLN A 462 11.35 24.31 -31.17
CA GLN A 462 10.56 23.11 -30.88
C GLN A 462 11.43 21.88 -30.61
N THR A 463 10.88 20.91 -29.90
CA THR A 463 11.46 19.56 -29.73
C THR A 463 10.38 18.49 -29.85
N ILE A 464 10.77 17.26 -30.21
CA ILE A 464 9.86 16.14 -30.48
C ILE A 464 9.88 15.17 -29.31
N ILE A 465 8.67 14.78 -28.88
CA ILE A 465 8.42 13.80 -27.83
C ILE A 465 7.84 12.54 -28.47
N PHE A 466 8.50 11.41 -28.21
CA PHE A 466 8.00 10.09 -28.53
C PHE A 466 7.14 9.55 -27.37
N GLU A 467 6.10 8.76 -27.66
CA GLU A 467 5.09 8.38 -26.67
C GLU A 467 5.66 7.53 -25.51
N GLU A 468 6.70 6.73 -25.78
CA GLU A 468 7.46 6.00 -24.76
C GLU A 468 8.13 6.90 -23.71
N ASN A 469 8.39 8.16 -24.05
CA ASN A 469 8.92 9.18 -23.15
C ASN A 469 7.83 10.10 -22.58
N ARG A 470 6.54 9.90 -22.93
CA ARG A 470 5.43 10.76 -22.49
C ARG A 470 5.33 10.82 -20.96
N GLU A 471 5.43 9.68 -20.28
CA GLU A 471 5.50 9.66 -18.80
C GLU A 471 6.64 10.56 -18.29
N GLN A 472 7.86 10.44 -18.83
CA GLN A 472 9.06 11.11 -18.30
C GLN A 472 9.00 12.65 -18.36
N ILE A 473 8.13 13.21 -19.22
CA ILE A 473 8.04 14.65 -19.48
C ILE A 473 6.77 15.25 -18.89
N PHE A 474 5.67 14.49 -18.90
CA PHE A 474 4.37 14.95 -18.41
C PHE A 474 3.98 14.32 -17.07
N ASN A 475 4.83 13.50 -16.45
CA ASN A 475 4.67 13.04 -15.07
C ASN A 475 6.00 12.53 -14.43
N PRO A 476 6.68 13.34 -13.57
CA PRO A 476 6.18 14.57 -12.94
C PRO A 476 6.52 15.85 -13.73
N VAL A 477 6.01 17.00 -13.28
CA VAL A 477 6.12 18.30 -13.94
C VAL A 477 6.49 19.40 -12.93
N VAL A 478 7.51 20.19 -13.26
CA VAL A 478 7.78 21.54 -12.70
C VAL A 478 7.72 22.56 -13.84
N LEU A 479 7.77 23.86 -13.54
CA LEU A 479 7.80 24.87 -14.59
C LEU A 479 9.14 24.85 -15.36
N PRO A 480 9.12 24.89 -16.70
CA PRO A 480 10.28 25.04 -17.56
C PRO A 480 11.10 26.29 -17.25
N ILE A 481 12.42 26.20 -17.40
CA ILE A 481 13.34 27.32 -17.18
C ILE A 481 13.65 27.96 -18.52
N LEU A 482 13.25 29.22 -18.71
CA LEU A 482 13.74 30.06 -19.79
C LEU A 482 15.04 30.75 -19.35
N THR A 483 16.16 30.37 -19.97
CA THR A 483 17.45 31.03 -19.82
C THR A 483 17.72 31.93 -21.03
N VAL A 484 17.95 33.22 -20.80
CA VAL A 484 18.29 34.22 -21.82
C VAL A 484 19.68 34.79 -21.54
N GLU A 485 20.50 34.85 -22.58
CA GLU A 485 21.84 35.46 -22.57
C GLU A 485 21.77 36.77 -23.36
N ASP A 486 22.14 37.89 -22.76
CA ASP A 486 22.18 39.20 -23.42
C ASP A 486 23.44 39.37 -24.31
N ARG A 487 23.51 40.48 -25.05
CA ARG A 487 24.68 40.81 -25.91
C ARG A 487 25.98 41.07 -25.15
N LEU A 488 25.95 41.17 -23.82
CA LEU A 488 27.14 41.33 -22.95
C LEU A 488 27.55 39.99 -22.31
N GLY A 489 26.75 38.93 -22.46
CA GLY A 489 26.97 37.61 -21.86
C GLY A 489 26.30 37.40 -20.49
N ASN A 490 25.53 38.38 -20.00
CA ASN A 490 24.78 38.23 -18.74
C ASN A 490 23.62 37.25 -18.94
N LYS A 491 23.30 36.47 -17.90
CA LYS A 491 22.25 35.45 -17.95
C LYS A 491 21.10 35.75 -17.00
N THR A 492 19.90 35.82 -17.56
CA THR A 492 18.63 35.88 -16.83
C THR A 492 17.94 34.53 -16.96
N ALA A 493 17.43 34.00 -15.85
CA ALA A 493 16.65 32.78 -15.82
C ALA A 493 15.31 33.03 -15.12
N ALA A 494 14.21 32.62 -15.74
CA ALA A 494 12.85 32.76 -15.27
C ALA A 494 12.03 31.50 -15.59
N ASP A 495 10.97 31.25 -14.83
CA ASP A 495 10.02 30.18 -15.11
C ASP A 495 9.10 30.57 -16.28
N LEU A 496 8.79 29.60 -17.14
CA LEU A 496 7.99 29.77 -18.35
C LEU A 496 6.73 28.91 -18.29
N ASP A 497 5.56 29.53 -18.44
CA ASP A 497 4.28 28.84 -18.32
C ASP A 497 4.00 27.86 -19.47
N TRP A 498 3.37 26.73 -19.12
CA TRP A 498 2.80 25.80 -20.10
C TRP A 498 1.42 26.29 -20.57
N ASP A 499 1.18 26.26 -21.87
CA ASP A 499 -0.18 26.38 -22.41
C ASP A 499 -0.88 25.01 -22.37
N ASN A 500 -1.79 24.83 -21.41
CA ASN A 500 -2.64 23.65 -21.25
C ASN A 500 -1.85 22.30 -21.25
N ILE A 501 -0.85 22.17 -20.38
CA ILE A 501 -0.16 20.90 -20.15
C ILE A 501 -1.14 19.80 -19.68
N GLN A 502 -1.01 18.60 -20.25
CA GLN A 502 -1.88 17.45 -19.96
C GLN A 502 -1.06 16.29 -19.39
N PRO A 503 -1.09 16.06 -18.06
CA PRO A 503 -0.28 15.05 -17.38
C PRO A 503 -0.44 13.63 -17.94
N ALA A 504 0.62 12.83 -17.83
CA ALA A 504 0.56 11.41 -18.14
C ALA A 504 0.05 10.61 -16.92
N ASP A 505 -0.76 9.58 -17.15
CA ASP A 505 -1.09 8.61 -16.12
C ASP A 505 0.17 7.89 -15.63
N THR A 506 0.23 7.60 -14.33
CA THR A 506 1.30 6.77 -13.78
C THR A 506 1.03 5.30 -14.09
N SER A 507 2.01 4.60 -14.68
CA SER A 507 1.95 3.14 -14.79
C SER A 507 1.73 2.45 -13.43
N LEU A 508 0.90 1.39 -13.42
CA LEU A 508 0.51 0.63 -12.22
C LEU A 508 1.71 0.15 -11.38
N LEU A 509 2.85 -0.10 -12.03
CA LEU A 509 4.09 -0.49 -11.36
C LEU A 509 4.68 0.66 -10.52
N LYS A 510 4.70 1.90 -11.04
CA LYS A 510 5.08 3.10 -10.27
C LYS A 510 4.13 3.30 -9.10
N GLN A 511 2.82 3.20 -9.32
CA GLN A 511 1.80 3.32 -8.27
C GLN A 511 2.04 2.32 -7.13
N TYR A 512 2.26 1.04 -7.46
CA TYR A 512 2.57 0.01 -6.47
C TYR A 512 3.85 0.32 -5.66
N TYR A 513 4.94 0.73 -6.32
CA TYR A 513 6.18 1.08 -5.61
C TYR A 513 5.99 2.32 -4.73
N PHE A 514 5.28 3.34 -5.20
CA PHE A 514 4.92 4.52 -4.41
C PHE A 514 4.16 4.12 -3.14
N ILE A 515 3.05 3.36 -3.26
CA ILE A 515 2.25 2.89 -2.12
C ILE A 515 3.07 2.01 -1.17
N LYS A 516 3.90 1.12 -1.71
CA LYS A 516 4.78 0.22 -0.93
C LYS A 516 5.84 1.00 -0.14
N GLN A 517 6.29 2.16 -0.62
CA GLN A 517 7.30 2.98 0.06
C GLN A 517 6.65 3.98 1.04
N HIS A 518 5.56 4.63 0.67
CA HIS A 518 4.88 5.69 1.44
C HIS A 518 3.61 5.15 2.09
N GLN A 519 3.74 4.05 2.82
CA GLN A 519 2.62 3.33 3.42
C GLN A 519 1.93 4.18 4.49
N ALA A 520 0.72 4.67 4.18
CA ALA A 520 -0.13 5.34 5.16
C ALA A 520 -0.40 4.43 6.39
N PRO A 521 -0.65 4.99 7.59
CA PRO A 521 -0.69 4.21 8.83
C PRO A 521 -1.70 3.05 8.84
N TYR A 522 -2.82 3.18 8.11
CA TYR A 522 -3.89 2.20 8.04
C TYR A 522 -3.60 1.02 7.07
N ILE A 523 -2.71 1.18 6.09
CA ILE A 523 -2.33 0.13 5.11
C ILE A 523 -1.03 -0.58 5.47
N ARG A 524 -0.16 0.07 6.26
CA ARG A 524 1.09 -0.49 6.76
C ARG A 524 0.92 -1.86 7.46
N PRO A 525 -0.14 -2.13 8.25
CA PRO A 525 -0.41 -3.46 8.78
C PRO A 525 -0.58 -4.55 7.72
N LEU A 526 -1.21 -4.25 6.57
CA LEU A 526 -1.45 -5.21 5.49
C LEU A 526 -0.14 -5.63 4.81
N PHE A 527 0.71 -4.66 4.46
CA PHE A 527 2.04 -4.92 3.91
C PHE A 527 2.96 -5.63 4.93
N ASN A 528 2.89 -5.27 6.21
CA ASN A 528 3.64 -5.96 7.26
C ASN A 528 3.20 -7.41 7.43
N LEU A 529 1.90 -7.67 7.61
CA LEU A 529 1.34 -9.01 7.81
C LEU A 529 1.67 -9.94 6.64
N THR A 530 1.54 -9.46 5.41
CA THR A 530 1.80 -10.24 4.20
C THR A 530 3.31 -10.49 3.99
N SER A 531 4.16 -9.52 4.34
CA SER A 531 5.63 -9.68 4.37
C SER A 531 6.07 -10.71 5.42
N ILE A 532 5.49 -10.67 6.63
CA ILE A 532 5.75 -11.64 7.70
C ILE A 532 5.31 -13.04 7.27
N PHE A 533 4.08 -13.20 6.78
CA PHE A 533 3.54 -14.48 6.30
C PHE A 533 4.41 -15.10 5.20
N TYR A 534 4.83 -14.29 4.22
CA TYR A 534 5.74 -14.72 3.15
C TYR A 534 7.10 -15.19 3.70
N LYS A 535 7.71 -14.41 4.61
CA LYS A 535 9.00 -14.75 5.22
C LYS A 535 8.92 -16.00 6.11
N VAL A 536 7.82 -16.21 6.83
CA VAL A 536 7.58 -17.43 7.63
C VAL A 536 7.49 -18.66 6.73
N ILE A 537 6.75 -18.61 5.62
CA ILE A 537 6.66 -19.76 4.69
C ILE A 537 8.01 -20.05 4.03
N LEU A 538 8.78 -19.03 3.63
CA LEU A 538 10.14 -19.24 3.09
C LEU A 538 11.10 -19.80 4.16
N ALA A 539 11.02 -19.36 5.42
CA ALA A 539 11.82 -19.92 6.50
C ALA A 539 11.50 -21.40 6.77
N ILE A 540 10.22 -21.78 6.78
CA ILE A 540 9.79 -23.19 6.91
C ILE A 540 10.31 -24.01 5.72
N ALA A 541 10.25 -23.47 4.50
CA ALA A 541 10.81 -24.13 3.31
C ALA A 541 12.33 -24.33 3.42
N LEU A 542 13.08 -23.33 3.88
CA LEU A 542 14.53 -23.44 4.10
C LEU A 542 14.90 -24.49 5.15
N ILE A 543 14.22 -24.50 6.30
CA ILE A 543 14.41 -25.51 7.36
C ILE A 543 14.17 -26.91 6.81
N ALA A 544 13.11 -27.09 6.03
CA ALA A 544 12.77 -28.37 5.43
C ALA A 544 13.80 -28.85 4.39
N LEU A 545 14.35 -27.95 3.59
CA LEU A 545 15.39 -28.26 2.61
C LEU A 545 16.73 -28.59 3.28
N ALA A 546 17.08 -27.89 4.36
CA ALA A 546 18.25 -28.21 5.19
C ALA A 546 18.12 -29.61 5.85
N LEU A 547 16.95 -29.93 6.42
CA LEU A 547 16.65 -31.27 6.92
C LEU A 547 16.73 -32.34 5.82
N ASN A 548 16.29 -32.02 4.60
CA ASN A 548 16.42 -32.94 3.47
C ASN A 548 17.89 -33.17 3.06
N ILE A 549 18.74 -32.14 3.12
CA ILE A 549 20.20 -32.29 2.90
C ILE A 549 20.82 -33.23 3.94
N LEU A 550 20.51 -33.07 5.24
CA LEU A 550 21.03 -33.95 6.29
C LEU A 550 20.67 -35.43 6.06
N ILE A 551 19.43 -35.70 5.61
CA ILE A 551 18.97 -37.05 5.27
C ILE A 551 19.67 -37.59 4.02
N GLU A 552 19.95 -36.73 3.04
CA GLU A 552 20.50 -37.14 1.75
C GLU A 552 22.04 -37.26 1.74
N ILE A 553 22.73 -36.55 2.65
CA ILE A 553 24.14 -36.81 3.02
C ILE A 553 24.29 -38.24 3.51
N LYS A 554 23.39 -38.69 4.40
CA LYS A 554 23.39 -40.08 4.93
C LYS A 554 23.14 -41.15 3.86
N LYS A 555 22.62 -40.77 2.68
CA LYS A 555 22.40 -41.66 1.53
C LYS A 555 23.44 -41.56 0.41
N GLN A 556 24.40 -40.63 0.53
CA GLN A 556 25.45 -40.42 -0.47
C GLN A 556 24.93 -40.02 -1.87
N SER A 557 23.90 -39.16 -1.96
CA SER A 557 23.35 -38.68 -3.25
C SER A 557 23.82 -37.25 -3.61
N PRO A 558 25.08 -37.01 -4.05
CA PRO A 558 25.66 -35.67 -4.19
C PRO A 558 24.90 -34.77 -5.18
N ARG A 559 24.31 -35.33 -6.25
CA ARG A 559 23.50 -34.57 -7.22
C ARG A 559 22.29 -33.90 -6.56
N ILE A 560 21.62 -34.61 -5.65
CA ILE A 560 20.43 -34.11 -4.96
C ILE A 560 20.83 -33.04 -3.94
N ILE A 561 21.94 -33.25 -3.21
CA ILE A 561 22.51 -32.28 -2.28
C ILE A 561 22.83 -30.96 -3.00
N LEU A 562 23.53 -31.02 -4.14
CA LEU A 562 23.91 -29.83 -4.91
C LEU A 562 22.68 -29.06 -5.44
N SER A 563 21.68 -29.76 -5.99
CA SER A 563 20.43 -29.10 -6.39
C SER A 563 19.64 -28.50 -5.22
N THR A 564 19.68 -29.12 -4.04
CA THR A 564 19.00 -28.60 -2.85
C THR A 564 19.70 -27.36 -2.31
N LEU A 565 21.04 -27.32 -2.34
CA LEU A 565 21.83 -26.13 -2.00
C LEU A 565 21.56 -24.95 -2.96
N GLY A 566 21.46 -25.20 -4.27
CA GLY A 566 21.08 -24.17 -5.25
C GLY A 566 19.69 -23.59 -4.98
N LEU A 567 18.71 -24.44 -4.63
CA LEU A 567 17.36 -24.00 -4.26
C LEU A 567 17.36 -23.18 -2.94
N ILE A 568 18.15 -23.59 -1.95
CA ILE A 568 18.35 -22.85 -0.69
C ILE A 568 18.93 -21.45 -0.98
N ALA A 569 19.96 -21.34 -1.81
CA ALA A 569 20.56 -20.05 -2.17
C ALA A 569 19.54 -19.11 -2.82
N LEU A 570 18.74 -19.61 -3.77
CA LEU A 570 17.66 -18.86 -4.41
C LEU A 570 16.57 -18.42 -3.42
N LEU A 571 16.19 -19.28 -2.47
CA LEU A 571 15.21 -18.94 -1.43
C LEU A 571 15.74 -17.93 -0.41
N VAL A 572 17.03 -17.96 -0.07
CA VAL A 572 17.67 -16.95 0.79
C VAL A 572 17.65 -15.58 0.09
N VAL A 573 17.98 -15.50 -1.20
CA VAL A 573 17.85 -14.27 -2.00
C VAL A 573 16.41 -13.74 -1.98
N LEU A 574 15.40 -14.61 -2.10
CA LEU A 574 13.98 -14.24 -2.02
C LEU A 574 13.48 -13.84 -0.61
N ILE A 575 14.25 -14.03 0.46
CA ILE A 575 13.93 -13.48 1.81
C ILE A 575 14.51 -12.07 1.99
N ILE A 576 15.60 -11.77 1.29
CA ILE A 576 16.33 -10.49 1.36
C ILE A 576 15.62 -9.39 0.54
N ILE A 577 14.84 -9.78 -0.50
CA ILE A 577 14.12 -8.90 -1.45
C ILE A 577 12.61 -8.75 -1.11
#